data_AF-A0A522M1Z1-F1
#
_entry.id   AF-A0A522M1Z1-F1
#
_cell.length_a   1.000
_cell.length_b   1.000
_cell.length_c   1.000
_cell.angle_alpha   90.00
_cell.angle_beta   90.00
_cell.angle_gamma   90.00
#
_symmetry.space_group_name_H-M   'P 1'
#
loop_
_entity.id
_entity.type
_entity.pdbx_description
1 polymer ?
#
loop_
_entity_poly.entity_id
_entity_poly.type
_entity_poly.pdbx_seq_one_letter_code
_entity_poly.pdbx_strand_id
1 'polypeptide(L)'
;KLNAIDVEFRGKNVLLVDDSIVRGTTSAQIIQMAREAGAKKVYFASAAPPVRYPNVYGIDMPAASELVASGRTEEEVRQAIGADRLIYQELSDLIEAAREGNPKITRFDASCFDGVYVTGDVDRDYLDRIERSRCDSAKTKRSTAAPAGEVAYAEVLTFPR
;
A
#
# COMPACT_ATOMS: atom_id res chain seq x y z
N LYS A 1 -8.07 -15.75 -4.54
CA LYS A 1 -9.50 -16.16 -4.52
C LYS A 1 -10.28 -14.99 -3.94
N LEU A 2 -11.12 -14.37 -4.75
CA LEU A 2 -12.12 -13.38 -4.36
C LEU A 2 -13.35 -13.75 -5.19
N ASN A 3 -14.53 -13.60 -4.61
CA ASN A 3 -15.78 -13.70 -5.34
C ASN A 3 -16.49 -12.39 -5.09
N ALA A 4 -16.38 -11.46 -6.05
CA ALA A 4 -17.15 -10.23 -5.99
C ALA A 4 -18.63 -10.62 -6.04
N ILE A 5 -19.45 -10.09 -5.14
CA ILE A 5 -20.89 -10.21 -5.27
C ILE A 5 -21.27 -9.30 -6.44
N ASP A 6 -21.47 -9.88 -7.63
CA ASP A 6 -21.69 -9.15 -8.89
C ASP A 6 -22.75 -8.03 -8.78
N VAL A 7 -23.78 -8.24 -7.95
CA VAL A 7 -24.87 -7.29 -7.72
C VAL A 7 -24.37 -5.97 -7.11
N GLU A 8 -23.28 -6.00 -6.34
CA GLU A 8 -22.77 -4.80 -5.66
C GLU A 8 -21.96 -3.88 -6.57
N PHE A 9 -21.38 -4.40 -7.65
CA PHE A 9 -20.52 -3.63 -8.55
C PHE A 9 -21.23 -3.21 -9.84
N ARG A 10 -22.12 -4.07 -10.36
CA ARG A 10 -22.68 -3.90 -11.71
C ARG A 10 -23.37 -2.55 -11.90
N GLY A 11 -22.86 -1.78 -12.87
CA GLY A 11 -23.43 -0.50 -13.28
C GLY A 11 -23.20 0.67 -12.31
N LYS A 12 -22.43 0.47 -11.23
CA LYS A 12 -22.14 1.49 -10.20
C LYS A 12 -20.76 2.10 -10.40
N ASN A 13 -20.59 3.32 -9.88
CA ASN A 13 -19.25 3.87 -9.60
C ASN A 13 -18.92 3.44 -8.17
N VAL A 14 -17.78 2.78 -7.96
CA VAL A 14 -17.40 2.23 -6.65
C VAL A 14 -16.16 2.92 -6.11
N LEU A 15 -16.12 3.11 -4.80
CA LEU A 15 -14.93 3.50 -4.06
C LEU A 15 -14.48 2.30 -3.24
N LEU A 16 -13.29 1.81 -3.55
CA LEU A 16 -12.61 0.79 -2.76
C LEU A 16 -11.74 1.49 -1.72
N VAL A 17 -11.77 1.00 -0.48
CA VAL A 17 -10.93 1.50 0.60
C VAL A 17 -10.07 0.36 1.09
N ASP A 18 -8.77 0.60 1.19
CA ASP A 18 -7.79 -0.36 1.72
C ASP A 18 -6.91 0.35 2.75
N ASP A 19 -6.25 -0.43 3.61
CA ASP A 19 -5.42 0.12 4.67
C ASP A 19 -4.23 0.91 4.09
N SER A 20 -3.61 0.39 3.04
CA SER A 20 -2.36 0.87 2.48
C SER A 20 -2.12 0.32 1.08
N ILE A 21 -1.24 0.98 0.33
CA ILE A 21 -0.76 0.48 -0.98
C ILE A 21 0.75 0.32 -0.92
N VAL A 22 1.21 -0.93 -0.80
CA VAL A 22 2.65 -1.27 -0.71
C VAL A 22 3.24 -1.61 -2.08
N ARG A 23 2.97 -2.81 -2.60
CA ARG A 23 3.46 -3.27 -3.92
C ARG A 23 2.51 -2.90 -5.07
N GLY A 24 1.27 -2.51 -4.77
CA GLY A 24 0.24 -2.17 -5.75
C GLY A 24 -0.38 -3.36 -6.52
N THR A 25 0.25 -4.54 -6.52
CA THR A 25 -0.24 -5.73 -7.23
C THR A 25 -1.61 -6.20 -6.75
N THR A 26 -1.82 -6.21 -5.43
CA THR A 26 -3.10 -6.60 -4.83
C THR A 26 -4.20 -5.60 -5.19
N SER A 27 -3.93 -4.30 -5.01
CA SER A 27 -4.87 -3.22 -5.37
C SER A 27 -5.27 -3.29 -6.84
N ALA A 28 -4.30 -3.54 -7.75
CA ALA A 28 -4.56 -3.70 -9.18
C ALA A 28 -5.48 -4.90 -9.47
N GLN A 29 -5.26 -6.03 -8.80
CA GLN A 29 -6.13 -7.22 -8.93
C GLN A 29 -7.55 -6.92 -8.42
N ILE A 30 -7.70 -6.26 -7.27
CA ILE A 30 -9.02 -5.91 -6.72
C ILE A 30 -9.76 -4.95 -7.67
N ILE A 31 -9.07 -3.95 -8.22
CA ILE A 31 -9.64 -3.03 -9.20
C ILE A 31 -10.11 -3.78 -10.45
N GLN A 32 -9.28 -4.69 -10.97
CA GLN A 32 -9.62 -5.51 -12.12
C GLN A 32 -10.86 -6.35 -11.87
N MET A 33 -10.96 -6.98 -10.70
CA MET A 33 -12.13 -7.76 -10.30
C MET A 33 -13.40 -6.92 -10.18
N ALA A 34 -13.31 -5.71 -9.63
CA ALA A 34 -14.44 -4.80 -9.57
C ALA A 34 -14.93 -4.41 -10.98
N ARG A 35 -14.01 -4.23 -11.93
CA ARG A 35 -14.36 -3.98 -13.35
C ARG A 35 -15.01 -5.20 -13.99
N GLU A 36 -14.47 -6.39 -13.76
CA GLU A 36 -15.05 -7.66 -14.26
C GLU A 36 -16.46 -7.90 -13.71
N ALA A 37 -16.72 -7.52 -12.47
CA ALA A 37 -18.05 -7.54 -11.85
C ALA A 37 -19.01 -6.45 -12.40
N GLY A 38 -18.54 -5.59 -13.31
CA GLY A 38 -19.35 -4.62 -14.05
C GLY A 38 -19.37 -3.20 -13.47
N ALA A 39 -18.41 -2.81 -12.64
CA ALA A 39 -18.28 -1.43 -12.18
C ALA A 39 -18.02 -0.46 -13.36
N LYS A 40 -18.71 0.68 -13.38
CA LYS A 40 -18.53 1.75 -14.38
C LYS A 40 -17.23 2.53 -14.17
N LYS A 41 -16.96 2.86 -12.92
CA LYS A 41 -15.76 3.58 -12.44
C LYS A 41 -15.30 2.96 -11.14
N VAL A 42 -13.99 2.83 -10.99
CA VAL A 42 -13.37 2.28 -9.78
C VAL A 42 -12.40 3.31 -9.22
N TYR A 43 -12.80 3.92 -8.10
CA TYR A 43 -11.96 4.79 -7.31
C TYR A 43 -11.31 3.99 -6.19
N PHE A 44 -10.14 4.43 -5.75
CA PHE A 44 -9.39 3.76 -4.69
C PHE A 44 -8.94 4.79 -3.65
N ALA A 45 -9.15 4.50 -2.37
CA ALA A 45 -8.65 5.30 -1.26
C ALA A 45 -7.76 4.43 -0.35
N SER A 46 -6.59 4.95 -0.02
CA SER A 46 -5.67 4.35 0.94
C SER A 46 -5.80 5.09 2.27
N ALA A 47 -6.05 4.36 3.36
CA ALA A 47 -6.12 4.93 4.71
C ALA A 47 -4.75 5.36 5.27
N ALA A 48 -3.66 4.92 4.64
CA ALA A 48 -2.30 5.38 4.89
C ALA A 48 -1.81 6.33 3.77
N PRO A 49 -0.83 7.21 4.05
CA PRO A 49 -0.07 7.92 3.03
C PRO A 49 0.70 6.96 2.09
N PRO A 50 1.23 7.44 0.97
CA PRO A 50 2.02 6.60 0.06
C PRO A 50 3.25 6.02 0.78
N VAL A 51 3.38 4.69 0.77
CA VAL A 51 4.55 4.00 1.32
C VAL A 51 5.71 4.10 0.34
N ARG A 52 6.68 4.97 0.63
CA ARG A 52 7.78 5.35 -0.27
C ARG A 52 9.12 4.78 0.15
N TYR A 53 9.28 4.47 1.44
CA TYR A 53 10.54 4.08 2.03
C TYR A 53 10.41 2.77 2.81
N PRO A 54 11.47 1.95 2.88
CA PRO A 54 11.45 0.70 3.63
C PRO A 54 11.45 0.97 5.14
N ASN A 55 10.70 0.17 5.90
CA ASN A 55 10.88 0.13 7.36
C ASN A 55 12.15 -0.64 7.73
N VAL A 56 12.92 -0.12 8.69
CA VAL A 56 14.13 -0.75 9.24
C VAL A 56 14.07 -0.96 10.75
N TYR A 57 12.89 -0.77 11.35
CA TYR A 57 12.64 -0.87 12.79
C TYR A 57 11.80 -2.09 13.18
N GLY A 58 11.77 -3.12 12.32
CA GLY A 58 11.19 -4.43 12.63
C GLY A 58 9.88 -4.75 11.92
N ILE A 59 9.30 -3.82 11.17
CA ILE A 59 8.17 -4.12 10.27
C ILE A 59 8.73 -4.68 8.96
N ASP A 60 8.26 -5.85 8.54
CA ASP A 60 8.67 -6.42 7.25
C ASP A 60 8.03 -5.64 6.10
N MET A 61 8.87 -4.96 5.33
CA MET A 61 8.49 -4.21 4.14
C MET A 61 9.37 -4.66 2.97
N PRO A 62 8.87 -4.62 1.73
CA PRO A 62 9.66 -5.01 0.58
C PRO A 62 10.79 -4.02 0.31
N ALA A 63 11.64 -4.33 -0.68
CA ALA A 63 12.69 -3.39 -1.09
C ALA A 63 12.08 -2.09 -1.63
N ALA A 64 12.84 -0.99 -1.57
CA ALA A 64 12.36 0.31 -2.06
C ALA A 64 11.96 0.25 -3.54
N SER A 65 12.67 -0.53 -4.35
CA SER A 65 12.35 -0.77 -5.77
C SER A 65 11.03 -1.53 -6.01
N GLU A 66 10.53 -2.25 -5.00
CA GLU A 66 9.31 -3.04 -5.07
C GLU A 66 8.08 -2.27 -4.55
N LEU A 67 8.29 -1.12 -3.91
CA LEU A 67 7.22 -0.23 -3.47
C LEU A 67 6.64 0.51 -4.68
N VAL A 68 5.32 0.48 -4.84
CA VAL A 68 4.68 1.11 -6.00
C VAL A 68 4.83 2.64 -5.96
N ALA A 69 4.85 3.25 -4.77
CA ALA A 69 4.98 4.70 -4.63
C ALA A 69 6.43 5.20 -4.56
N SER A 70 7.42 4.31 -4.51
CA SER A 70 8.84 4.72 -4.50
C SER A 70 9.22 5.39 -5.81
N GLY A 71 9.69 6.64 -5.72
CA GLY A 71 10.07 7.45 -6.89
C GLY A 71 8.94 7.82 -7.84
N ARG A 72 7.67 7.57 -7.48
CA ARG A 72 6.50 7.85 -8.33
C ARG A 72 5.59 8.90 -7.71
N THR A 73 5.02 9.76 -8.55
CA THR A 73 3.89 10.62 -8.20
C THR A 73 2.63 9.79 -7.94
N GLU A 74 1.66 10.34 -7.22
CA GLU A 74 0.39 9.63 -6.97
C GLU A 74 -0.38 9.32 -8.25
N GLU A 75 -0.27 10.19 -9.26
CA GLU A 75 -0.86 9.95 -10.58
C GLU A 75 -0.21 8.75 -11.30
N GLU A 76 1.11 8.60 -11.20
CA GLU A 76 1.80 7.42 -11.73
C GLU A 76 1.40 6.15 -10.97
N VAL A 77 1.18 6.22 -9.65
CA VAL A 77 0.67 5.08 -8.87
C VAL A 77 -0.76 4.74 -9.27
N ARG A 78 -1.63 5.73 -9.43
CA ARG A 78 -3.01 5.56 -9.91
C ARG A 78 -3.03 4.81 -11.24
N GLN A 79 -2.17 5.22 -12.17
CA GLN A 79 -2.02 4.55 -13.47
C GLN A 79 -1.51 3.12 -13.30
N ALA A 80 -0.50 2.90 -12.45
CA ALA A 80 0.08 1.58 -12.21
C ALA A 80 -0.94 0.56 -11.65
N ILE A 81 -1.86 1.01 -10.78
CA ILE A 81 -2.90 0.13 -10.21
C ILE A 81 -4.19 0.09 -11.04
N GLY A 82 -4.35 0.96 -12.04
CA GLY A 82 -5.51 0.98 -12.94
C GLY A 82 -6.79 1.60 -12.37
N ALA A 83 -6.70 2.42 -11.32
CA ALA A 83 -7.86 3.11 -10.73
C ALA A 83 -8.28 4.32 -11.58
N ASP A 84 -9.56 4.70 -11.60
CA ASP A 84 -10.03 5.94 -12.24
C ASP A 84 -9.61 7.19 -11.43
N ARG A 85 -9.56 7.06 -10.11
CA ARG A 85 -8.98 8.03 -9.15
C ARG A 85 -8.32 7.27 -8.00
N LEU A 86 -7.27 7.86 -7.46
CA LEU A 86 -6.57 7.39 -6.27
C LEU A 86 -6.52 8.54 -5.28
N ILE A 87 -6.81 8.25 -4.02
CA ILE A 87 -6.77 9.18 -2.90
C ILE A 87 -5.90 8.54 -1.81
N TYR A 88 -4.96 9.30 -1.27
CA TYR A 88 -4.18 8.91 -0.10
C TYR A 88 -4.60 9.75 1.10
N GLN A 89 -4.53 9.16 2.29
CA GLN A 89 -4.55 9.91 3.53
C GLN A 89 -3.33 10.82 3.61
N GLU A 90 -3.51 12.06 4.05
CA GLU A 90 -2.39 12.97 4.34
C GLU A 90 -1.62 12.51 5.58
N LEU A 91 -0.29 12.65 5.57
CA LEU A 91 0.54 12.23 6.70
C LEU A 91 0.23 13.03 7.98
N SER A 92 -0.06 14.33 7.86
CA SER A 92 -0.49 15.16 8.99
C SER A 92 -1.75 14.60 9.64
N ASP A 93 -2.74 14.22 8.83
CA ASP A 93 -4.03 13.78 9.31
C ASP A 93 -3.92 12.39 9.93
N LEU A 94 -3.06 11.50 9.39
CA LEU A 94 -2.73 10.23 10.02
C LEU A 94 -2.08 10.43 11.40
N ILE A 95 -1.14 11.37 11.52
CA ILE A 95 -0.48 11.69 12.79
C ILE A 95 -1.49 12.25 13.80
N GLU A 96 -2.40 13.12 13.36
CA GLU A 96 -3.46 13.67 14.21
C GLU A 96 -4.42 12.58 14.69
N ALA A 97 -4.88 11.71 13.79
CA ALA A 97 -5.74 10.58 14.13
C ALA A 97 -5.06 9.61 15.10
N ALA A 98 -3.79 9.26 14.88
CA ALA A 98 -3.04 8.36 15.76
C ALA A 98 -2.75 8.97 17.14
N ARG A 99 -2.71 10.31 17.25
CA ARG A 99 -2.52 11.02 18.53
C ARG A 99 -3.80 11.08 19.35
N GLU A 100 -4.96 10.82 18.76
CA GLU A 100 -6.24 10.86 19.46
C GLU A 100 -6.20 9.95 20.71
N GLY A 101 -6.67 10.48 21.84
CA GLY A 101 -6.63 9.79 23.13
C GLY A 101 -5.30 9.87 23.90
N ASN A 102 -4.20 10.33 23.31
CA ASN A 102 -2.94 10.55 24.03
C ASN A 102 -2.12 11.75 23.51
N PRO A 103 -2.40 12.98 24.01
CA PRO A 103 -1.70 14.18 23.58
C PRO A 103 -0.22 14.24 24.02
N LYS A 104 0.24 13.32 24.88
CA LYS A 104 1.65 13.27 25.29
C LYS A 104 2.56 12.73 24.18
N ILE A 105 2.01 12.06 23.17
CA ILE A 105 2.78 11.60 22.02
C ILE A 105 3.02 12.78 21.07
N THR A 106 4.24 13.30 21.10
CA THR A 106 4.62 14.48 20.31
C THR A 106 5.07 14.11 18.89
N ARG A 107 5.55 12.88 18.67
CA ARG A 107 6.05 12.41 17.38
C ARG A 107 5.87 10.89 17.24
N PHE A 108 5.63 10.45 16.01
CA PHE A 108 5.63 9.05 15.60
C PHE A 108 6.82 8.77 14.68
N ASP A 109 7.22 7.50 14.58
CA ASP A 109 8.02 7.06 13.44
C ASP A 109 7.12 7.02 12.20
N ALA A 110 7.44 7.84 11.22
CA ALA A 110 6.74 7.96 9.95
C ALA A 110 7.67 7.70 8.75
N SER A 111 8.83 7.10 9.03
CA SER A 111 9.95 6.95 8.10
C SER A 111 9.55 6.30 6.78
N CYS A 112 8.59 5.37 6.79
CA CYS A 112 8.06 4.71 5.60
C CYS A 112 7.34 5.67 4.63
N PHE A 113 6.87 6.81 5.13
CA PHE A 113 6.13 7.83 4.38
C PHE A 113 7.02 9.04 4.03
N ASP A 114 7.78 9.56 5.00
CA ASP A 114 8.54 10.82 4.88
C ASP A 114 10.06 10.62 4.71
N GLY A 115 10.57 9.41 4.91
CA GLY A 115 12.00 9.09 4.83
C GLY A 115 12.81 9.64 6.01
N VAL A 116 12.17 10.14 7.07
CA VAL A 116 12.83 10.72 8.25
C VAL A 116 12.97 9.67 9.34
N TYR A 117 14.08 8.96 9.30
CA TYR A 117 14.44 7.94 10.29
C TYR A 117 14.93 8.57 11.60
N VAL A 118 14.28 8.23 12.70
CA VAL A 118 14.51 8.86 14.02
C VAL A 118 15.90 8.59 14.60
N THR A 119 16.55 7.49 14.23
CA THR A 119 17.86 7.08 14.76
C THR A 119 19.03 7.89 14.19
N GLY A 120 18.83 8.61 13.08
CA GLY A 120 19.84 9.50 12.49
C GLY A 120 21.02 8.81 11.81
N ASP A 121 21.06 7.48 11.80
CA ASP A 121 22.10 6.62 11.22
C ASP A 121 21.61 5.82 9.99
N VAL A 122 20.36 6.04 9.58
CA VAL A 122 19.77 5.42 8.39
C VAL A 122 19.95 6.36 7.21
N ASP A 123 20.96 6.07 6.40
CA ASP A 123 21.25 6.75 5.15
C ASP A 123 20.94 5.87 3.93
N ARG A 124 21.11 6.46 2.73
CA ARG A 124 20.89 5.74 1.48
C ARG A 124 21.81 4.52 1.36
N ASP A 125 23.06 4.62 1.79
CA ASP A 125 24.03 3.52 1.72
C ASP A 125 23.62 2.35 2.61
N TYR A 126 23.07 2.62 3.79
CA TYR A 126 22.46 1.62 4.66
C TYR A 126 21.25 0.96 4.01
N LEU A 127 20.32 1.73 3.46
CA LEU A 127 19.14 1.18 2.78
C LEU A 127 19.53 0.32 1.57
N ASP A 128 20.48 0.77 0.75
CA ASP A 128 20.99 0.05 -0.41
C ASP A 128 21.70 -1.26 -0.02
N ARG A 129 22.36 -1.31 1.15
CA ARG A 129 22.95 -2.53 1.69
C ARG A 129 21.87 -3.53 2.11
N ILE A 130 20.81 -3.07 2.79
CA ILE A 130 19.68 -3.91 3.17
C ILE A 130 18.98 -4.47 1.94
N GLU A 131 18.73 -3.63 0.94
CA GLU A 131 18.10 -4.05 -0.31
C GLU A 131 18.90 -5.14 -1.04
N ARG A 132 20.23 -4.99 -1.13
CA ARG A 132 21.12 -6.02 -1.69
C ARG A 132 21.06 -7.32 -0.90
N SER A 133 21.15 -7.25 0.42
CA SER A 133 21.07 -8.44 1.30
C SER A 133 19.74 -9.19 1.15
N ARG A 134 18.64 -8.46 1.02
CA ARG A 134 17.30 -9.03 0.78
C ARG A 134 17.19 -9.65 -0.61
N CYS A 135 17.70 -8.99 -1.65
CA CYS A 135 17.73 -9.52 -3.01
C CYS A 135 18.50 -10.84 -3.08
N ASP A 136 19.66 -10.93 -2.44
CA ASP A 136 20.47 -12.14 -2.40
C ASP A 136 19.75 -13.27 -1.66
N SER A 137 19.16 -12.96 -0.50
CA SER A 137 18.34 -13.90 0.25
C SER A 137 17.12 -14.40 -0.54
N ALA A 138 16.46 -13.51 -1.29
CA ALA A 138 15.31 -13.85 -2.13
C ALA A 138 15.70 -14.70 -3.34
N LYS A 139 16.86 -14.45 -3.97
CA LYS A 139 17.43 -15.29 -5.04
C LYS A 139 17.73 -16.69 -4.51
N THR A 140 18.36 -16.79 -3.34
CA THR A 140 18.62 -18.08 -2.68
C THR A 140 17.32 -18.80 -2.35
N LYS A 141 16.32 -18.12 -1.76
CA LYS A 141 15.00 -18.73 -1.49
C LYS A 141 14.27 -19.18 -2.75
N ARG A 142 14.28 -18.40 -3.84
CA ARG A 142 13.65 -18.77 -5.12
C ARG A 142 14.33 -19.96 -5.79
N SER A 143 15.63 -20.16 -5.60
CA SER A 143 16.30 -21.40 -6.04
C SER A 143 15.86 -22.64 -5.25
N THR A 144 15.19 -22.47 -4.11
CA THR A 144 14.85 -23.55 -3.17
C THR A 144 13.34 -23.79 -2.95
N ALA A 145 12.44 -22.95 -3.47
CA ALA A 145 11.01 -22.99 -3.13
C ALA A 145 10.06 -23.11 -4.35
N ALA A 146 9.08 -24.02 -4.25
CA ALA A 146 7.90 -24.11 -5.13
C ALA A 146 6.78 -23.14 -4.66
N PRO A 147 5.90 -22.64 -5.54
CA PRO A 147 5.00 -21.53 -5.20
C PRO A 147 3.80 -21.97 -4.35
N ALA A 148 3.55 -21.25 -3.25
CA ALA A 148 2.31 -21.32 -2.47
C ALA A 148 1.66 -19.93 -2.44
N GLY A 149 0.35 -19.87 -2.68
CA GLY A 149 -0.43 -18.63 -2.81
C GLY A 149 -1.00 -18.14 -1.48
N GLU A 150 -0.92 -16.84 -1.24
CA GLU A 150 -1.44 -16.11 -0.06
C GLU A 150 -2.67 -15.27 -0.46
N VAL A 151 -3.62 -15.04 0.46
CA VAL A 151 -4.96 -14.49 0.18
C VAL A 151 -5.21 -13.21 1.01
N ALA A 152 -5.68 -12.14 0.38
CA ALA A 152 -6.02 -10.84 1.00
C ALA A 152 -7.54 -10.55 0.99
N TYR A 153 -8.01 -9.74 1.93
CA TYR A 153 -9.42 -9.39 2.16
C TYR A 153 -9.69 -7.92 1.81
N ALA A 154 -10.88 -7.60 1.26
CA ALA A 154 -11.34 -6.22 1.04
C ALA A 154 -12.78 -6.08 1.56
N GLU A 155 -13.05 -5.04 2.35
CA GLU A 155 -14.36 -4.74 2.92
C GLU A 155 -15.07 -3.70 2.02
N VAL A 156 -16.28 -4.01 1.58
CA VAL A 156 -17.07 -3.11 0.71
C VAL A 156 -18.06 -2.33 1.56
N LEU A 157 -17.74 -1.06 1.83
CA LEU A 157 -18.66 -0.14 2.50
C LEU A 157 -19.69 0.38 1.48
N THR A 158 -20.96 0.02 1.65
CA THR A 158 -22.08 0.58 0.89
C THR A 158 -22.78 1.66 1.72
N PHE A 159 -22.88 2.87 1.17
CA PHE A 159 -23.63 3.96 1.80
C PHE A 159 -25.10 3.94 1.31
N PRO A 160 -26.10 3.95 2.21
CA PRO A 160 -27.49 4.15 1.82
C PRO A 160 -27.70 5.58 1.28
N ARG A 161 -28.68 5.72 0.37
CA ARG A 161 -29.06 6.99 -0.26
C ARG A 161 -29.60 8.00 0.74
#